data_AF-A0A4R2C417-F1
#
_entry.id   AF-A0A4R2C417-F1
#
_cell.length_a   1.000
_cell.length_b   1.000
_cell.length_c   1.000
_cell.angle_alpha   90.00
_cell.angle_beta   90.00
_cell.angle_gamma   90.00
#
_symmetry.space_group_name_H-M   'P 1'
#
loop_
_entity.id
_entity.type
_entity.pdbx_description
1 polymer ?
#
loop_
_entity_poly.entity_id
_entity_poly.type
_entity_poly.pdbx_seq_one_letter_code
_entity_poly.pdbx_strand_id
1 'polypeptide(L)'
;MNAANRIEPEEGNVIALVDASTVRLHILPDEVMTIAEAAIHAGKTTKTIRRWCDEFGISRQVRKNSPVQVSRIALDMVIHGDWPALERLKAGDRAHRLVTFYRVLADLD
;
A
#
# COMPACT_ATOMS: atom_id res chain seq x y z
N MET A 1 -4.64 -55.83 -15.49
CA MET A 1 -3.61 -55.49 -14.48
C MET A 1 -2.49 -54.76 -15.22
N ASN A 2 -2.19 -53.46 -15.09
CA ASN A 2 -2.77 -52.33 -14.36
C ASN A 2 -2.65 -51.10 -15.26
N ALA A 3 -3.75 -50.36 -15.41
CA ALA A 3 -3.75 -49.01 -15.94
C ALA A 3 -3.67 -48.05 -14.74
N ALA A 4 -2.61 -47.27 -14.61
CA ALA A 4 -2.61 -46.01 -13.85
C ALA A 4 -1.20 -45.39 -13.88
N ASN A 5 -1.06 -44.33 -14.67
CA ASN A 5 -0.31 -43.15 -14.23
C ASN A 5 -0.84 -41.96 -15.03
N ARG A 6 -2.01 -41.49 -14.60
CA ARG A 6 -2.58 -40.22 -15.01
C ARG A 6 -1.97 -39.18 -14.08
N ILE A 7 -1.08 -38.35 -14.61
CA ILE A 7 -0.58 -37.17 -13.92
C ILE A 7 -1.73 -36.15 -14.00
N GLU A 8 -2.46 -36.00 -12.90
CA GLU A 8 -3.43 -34.91 -12.76
C GLU A 8 -2.63 -33.60 -12.64
N PRO A 9 -2.96 -32.54 -13.39
CA PRO A 9 -2.31 -31.26 -13.21
C PRO A 9 -2.73 -30.70 -11.85
N GLU A 10 -1.76 -30.42 -10.97
CA GLU A 10 -2.02 -29.69 -9.74
C GLU A 10 -2.63 -28.33 -10.09
N GLU A 11 -3.90 -28.16 -9.73
CA GLU A 11 -4.61 -26.90 -9.78
C GLU A 11 -3.89 -25.92 -8.85
N GLY A 12 -2.87 -25.26 -9.40
CA GLY A 12 -2.20 -24.14 -8.76
C GLY A 12 -3.27 -23.14 -8.36
N ASN A 13 -3.40 -22.95 -7.06
CA ASN A 13 -4.31 -22.01 -6.43
C ASN A 13 -4.06 -20.61 -6.99
N VAL A 14 -4.76 -20.28 -8.08
CA VAL A 14 -4.86 -18.93 -8.62
C VAL A 14 -5.76 -18.18 -7.65
N ILE A 15 -5.14 -17.63 -6.61
CA ILE A 15 -5.77 -16.58 -5.81
C ILE A 15 -6.07 -15.49 -6.83
N ALA A 16 -7.33 -15.40 -7.26
CA ALA A 16 -7.79 -14.35 -8.14
C ALA A 16 -7.25 -13.05 -7.57
N LEU A 17 -6.47 -12.31 -8.37
CA LEU A 17 -6.09 -10.94 -8.05
C LEU A 17 -7.42 -10.20 -7.90
N VAL A 18 -7.95 -10.16 -6.68
CA VAL A 18 -8.98 -9.22 -6.26
C VAL A 18 -8.48 -7.88 -6.78
N ASP A 19 -9.31 -7.24 -7.59
CA ASP A 19 -9.03 -5.94 -8.19
C ASP A 19 -8.26 -5.07 -7.18
N ALA A 20 -6.95 -4.93 -7.43
CA ALA A 20 -6.03 -4.31 -6.48
C ALA A 20 -6.38 -2.83 -6.26
N SER A 21 -7.29 -2.27 -7.07
CA SER A 21 -7.87 -0.95 -6.87
C SER A 21 -8.84 -0.87 -5.69
N THR A 22 -9.39 -1.99 -5.20
CA THR A 22 -10.40 -2.01 -4.12
C THR A 22 -9.80 -2.34 -2.75
N VAL A 23 -8.58 -2.87 -2.67
CA VAL A 23 -7.94 -3.15 -1.37
C VAL A 23 -7.50 -1.83 -0.74
N ARG A 24 -8.25 -1.39 0.28
CA ARG A 24 -7.85 -0.24 1.08
C ARG A 24 -6.58 -0.60 1.84
N LEU A 25 -5.54 0.22 1.65
CA LEU A 25 -4.33 0.17 2.43
C LEU A 25 -4.68 0.14 3.93
N HIS A 26 -4.24 -0.90 4.63
CA HIS A 26 -4.25 -0.87 6.09
C HIS A 26 -3.21 0.18 6.52
N ILE A 27 -3.61 1.18 7.31
CA ILE A 27 -2.72 2.23 7.80
C ILE A 27 -2.51 2.02 9.30
N LEU A 28 -1.27 1.80 9.72
CA LEU A 28 -0.91 1.67 11.13
C LEU A 28 -0.91 3.04 11.82
N PRO A 29 -1.16 3.12 13.15
CA PRO A 29 -1.24 4.40 13.85
C PRO A 29 0.04 5.23 13.86
N ASP A 30 1.20 4.57 13.86
CA ASP A 30 2.54 5.17 13.90
C ASP A 30 2.97 5.82 12.57
N GLU A 31 2.37 5.43 11.46
CA GLU A 31 2.64 5.99 10.13
C GLU A 31 1.62 7.05 9.68
N VAL A 32 0.68 7.47 10.54
CA VAL A 32 -0.38 8.41 10.14
C VAL A 32 0.15 9.84 10.03
N MET A 33 -0.15 10.48 8.89
CA MET A 33 -0.05 11.92 8.71
C MET A 33 -1.38 12.56 8.32
N THR A 34 -1.57 13.82 8.66
CA THR A 34 -2.58 14.69 8.07
C THR A 34 -2.18 15.10 6.66
N ILE A 35 -3.14 15.64 5.89
CA ILE A 35 -2.86 16.21 4.56
C ILE A 35 -1.83 17.35 4.62
N ALA A 36 -1.82 18.14 5.71
CA ALA A 36 -0.90 19.26 5.86
C ALA A 36 0.54 18.78 6.12
N GLU A 37 0.71 17.81 7.03
CA GLU A 37 2.00 17.18 7.31
C GLU A 37 2.53 16.48 6.06
N ALA A 38 1.70 15.70 5.37
CA ALA A 38 2.06 15.05 4.11
C ALA A 38 2.51 16.05 3.03
N ALA A 39 1.89 17.22 2.96
CA ALA A 39 2.25 18.27 2.01
C ALA A 39 3.63 18.85 2.31
N ILE A 40 3.91 19.12 3.59
CA ILE A 40 5.22 19.59 4.06
C ILE A 40 6.28 18.52 3.78
N HIS A 41 6.02 17.28 4.19
CA HIS A 41 6.91 16.13 4.01
C HIS A 41 7.29 15.91 2.54
N ALA A 42 6.32 15.93 1.64
CA ALA A 42 6.55 15.71 0.21
C ALA A 42 7.08 16.95 -0.55
N GLY A 43 7.12 18.12 0.10
CA GLY A 43 7.37 19.40 -0.59
C GLY A 43 6.33 19.69 -1.69
N LYS A 44 5.06 19.33 -1.46
CA LYS A 44 3.96 19.49 -2.43
C LYS A 44 2.81 20.31 -1.85
N THR A 45 1.88 20.71 -2.72
CA THR A 45 0.64 21.37 -2.27
C THR A 45 -0.34 20.34 -1.70
N THR A 46 -1.19 20.77 -0.77
CA THR A 46 -2.28 19.93 -0.22
C THR A 46 -3.22 19.42 -1.32
N LYS A 47 -3.44 20.19 -2.39
CA LYS A 47 -4.19 19.77 -3.58
C LYS A 47 -3.53 18.56 -4.26
N THR A 48 -2.21 18.57 -4.40
CA THR A 48 -1.45 17.46 -4.98
C THR A 48 -1.54 16.22 -4.10
N ILE A 49 -1.38 16.38 -2.78
CA ILE A 49 -1.52 15.26 -1.84
C ILE A 49 -2.91 14.64 -1.89
N ARG A 50 -3.98 15.46 -1.94
CA ARG A 50 -5.34 14.92 -2.08
C ARG A 50 -5.52 14.14 -3.37
N ARG A 51 -5.03 14.67 -4.50
CA ARG A 51 -5.05 13.93 -5.76
C ARG A 51 -4.32 12.59 -5.64
N TRP A 52 -3.13 12.57 -5.02
CA TRP A 52 -2.37 11.33 -4.82
C TRP A 52 -3.07 10.36 -3.86
N CYS A 53 -3.77 10.87 -2.85
CA CYS A 53 -4.59 10.04 -1.96
C CYS A 53 -5.66 9.27 -2.75
N ASP A 54 -6.33 9.95 -3.69
CA ASP A 54 -7.38 9.35 -4.54
C ASP A 54 -6.77 8.45 -5.62
N GLU A 55 -5.71 8.90 -6.28
CA GLU A 55 -5.05 8.23 -7.40
C GLU A 55 -4.33 6.94 -6.98
N PHE A 56 -3.65 6.97 -5.83
CA PHE A 56 -2.81 5.86 -5.37
C PHE A 56 -3.42 5.10 -4.19
N GLY A 57 -4.54 5.53 -3.63
CA GLY A 57 -5.18 4.82 -2.51
C GLY A 57 -4.33 4.77 -1.23
N ILE A 58 -3.55 5.83 -0.96
CA ILE A 58 -2.60 5.92 0.15
C ILE A 58 -3.17 6.59 1.41
N SER A 59 -4.50 6.75 1.48
CA SER A 59 -5.16 7.42 2.59
C SER A 59 -6.42 6.69 3.05
N ARG A 60 -6.84 7.00 4.28
CA ARG A 60 -8.15 6.60 4.81
C ARG A 60 -8.87 7.79 5.42
N GLN A 61 -10.19 7.74 5.35
CA GLN A 61 -11.08 8.64 6.08
C GLN A 61 -12.06 7.77 6.87
N VAL A 62 -12.00 7.86 8.21
CA VAL A 62 -12.74 6.94 9.10
C VAL A 62 -14.25 7.14 9.00
N ARG A 63 -14.70 8.40 8.91
CA ARG A 63 -16.10 8.77 8.70
C ARG A 63 -16.17 9.96 7.75
N LYS A 64 -17.35 10.18 7.16
CA LYS A 64 -17.64 11.40 6.40
C LYS A 64 -17.29 12.62 7.27
N ASN A 65 -16.55 13.57 6.71
CA ASN A 65 -16.05 14.79 7.34
C ASN A 65 -14.97 14.61 8.43
N SER A 66 -14.50 13.40 8.73
CA SER A 66 -13.32 13.22 9.59
C SER A 66 -12.04 13.65 8.85
N PRO A 67 -10.96 14.01 9.57
CA PRO A 67 -9.66 14.24 8.95
C PRO A 67 -9.22 13.04 8.09
N VAL A 68 -8.64 13.34 6.93
CA VAL A 68 -8.00 12.33 6.08
C VAL A 68 -6.65 11.99 6.69
N GLN A 69 -6.41 10.69 6.84
CA GLN A 69 -5.17 10.12 7.34
C GLN A 69 -4.40 9.52 6.17
N VAL A 70 -3.18 10.00 5.94
CA VAL A 70 -2.26 9.54 4.90
C VAL A 70 -1.24 8.60 5.52
N SER A 71 -0.90 7.50 4.87
CA SER A 71 0.24 6.66 5.29
C SER A 71 1.54 7.33 4.86
N ARG A 72 2.42 7.60 5.82
CA ARG A 72 3.78 8.11 5.59
C ARG A 72 4.59 7.18 4.71
N ILE A 73 4.62 5.90 5.08
CA ILE A 73 5.36 4.85 4.36
C ILE A 73 4.88 4.78 2.90
N ALA A 74 3.57 4.77 2.65
CA ALA A 74 3.03 4.73 1.30
C ALA A 74 3.30 6.03 0.53
N LEU A 75 3.29 7.18 1.20
CA LEU A 75 3.63 8.46 0.57
C LEU A 75 5.10 8.48 0.13
N ASP A 76 6.03 7.96 0.93
CA ASP A 76 7.45 7.86 0.56
C ASP A 76 7.66 6.98 -0.67
N MET A 77 6.93 5.86 -0.76
CA MET A 77 6.95 5.00 -1.95
C MET A 77 6.45 5.75 -3.19
N VAL A 78 5.40 6.58 -3.06
CA VAL A 78 4.91 7.43 -4.16
C VAL A 78 5.93 8.51 -4.55
N ILE A 79 6.58 9.15 -3.57
CA ILE A 79 7.60 10.19 -3.81
C ILE A 79 8.78 9.61 -4.60
N HIS A 80 9.21 8.39 -4.28
CA HIS A 80 10.31 7.71 -4.99
C HIS A 80 9.86 6.95 -6.25
N GLY A 81 8.56 6.81 -6.50
CA GLY A 81 8.03 6.03 -7.63
C GLY A 81 8.23 4.51 -7.48
N ASP A 82 8.34 4.00 -6.25
CA ASP A 82 8.53 2.59 -5.95
C ASP A 82 7.18 1.84 -5.92
N TRP A 83 6.62 1.65 -7.11
CA TRP A 83 5.34 0.94 -7.29
C TRP A 83 5.36 -0.50 -6.80
N PRO A 84 6.43 -1.31 -7.01
CA PRO A 84 6.51 -2.65 -6.46
C PRO A 84 6.41 -2.67 -4.93
N ALA A 85 7.02 -1.72 -4.22
CA ALA A 85 6.88 -1.62 -2.77
C ALA A 85 5.46 -1.24 -2.36
N LEU A 86 4.83 -0.30 -3.08
CA LEU A 86 3.46 0.14 -2.81
C LEU A 86 2.45 -0.99 -3.01
N GLU A 87 2.61 -1.80 -4.06
CA GLU A 87 1.77 -2.97 -4.33
C GLU A 87 1.90 -4.02 -3.22
N ARG A 88 3.13 -4.29 -2.76
CA ARG A 88 3.40 -5.20 -1.62
C ARG A 88 2.72 -4.70 -0.35
N LEU A 89 2.85 -3.41 -0.07
CA LEU A 89 2.23 -2.79 1.09
C LEU A 89 0.70 -2.90 1.03
N LYS A 90 0.09 -2.63 -0.14
CA LYS A 90 -1.36 -2.78 -0.37
C LYS A 90 -1.83 -4.23 -0.24
N ALA A 91 -1.02 -5.19 -0.66
CA ALA A 91 -1.29 -6.62 -0.46
C ALA A 91 -1.16 -7.07 1.00
N GLY A 92 -0.74 -6.18 1.91
CA GLY A 92 -0.52 -6.50 3.33
C GLY A 92 0.81 -7.19 3.61
N ASP A 93 1.70 -7.33 2.62
CA ASP A 93 3.01 -7.96 2.72
C ASP A 93 4.03 -7.02 3.39
N ARG A 94 3.78 -6.68 4.67
CA ARG A 94 4.60 -5.75 5.45
C ARG A 94 5.96 -6.30 5.89
N ALA A 95 6.13 -7.62 5.77
CA ALA A 95 7.40 -8.30 6.03
C ALA A 95 8.33 -8.24 4.81
N HIS A 96 7.81 -7.92 3.61
CA HIS A 96 8.63 -7.76 2.42
C HIS A 96 9.77 -6.76 2.64
N ARG A 97 10.94 -7.08 2.08
CA ARG A 97 12.16 -6.28 2.27
C ARG A 97 11.97 -4.81 1.88
N LEU A 98 11.30 -4.55 0.75
CA LEU A 98 11.03 -3.19 0.29
C LEU A 98 10.14 -2.41 1.27
N VAL A 99 9.08 -3.03 1.78
CA VAL A 99 8.18 -2.36 2.76
C VAL A 99 8.91 -2.11 4.08
N THR A 100 9.72 -3.07 4.53
CA THR A 100 10.53 -2.92 5.74
C THR A 100 11.56 -1.81 5.60
N PHE A 101 12.17 -1.64 4.42
CA PHE A 101 13.10 -0.55 4.15
C PHE A 101 12.45 0.83 4.40
N TYR A 102 11.26 1.07 3.83
CA TYR A 102 10.54 2.33 4.03
C TYR A 102 10.05 2.52 5.47
N ARG A 103 9.69 1.43 6.17
CA ARG A 103 9.34 1.52 7.60
C ARG A 103 10.52 2.00 8.43
N VAL A 104 11.70 1.40 8.23
CA VAL A 104 12.92 1.83 8.93
C VAL A 104 13.28 3.27 8.56
N LEU A 105 13.14 3.66 7.29
CA LEU A 105 13.40 5.04 6.86
C LEU A 105 12.48 6.04 7.59
N ALA A 106 11.20 5.72 7.71
CA ALA A 106 10.23 6.57 8.41
C ALA A 106 10.52 6.72 9.91
N ASP A 107 11.21 5.75 10.52
CA ASP A 107 11.62 5.79 11.94
C ASP A 107 12.90 6.63 12.18
N LEU A 108 13.61 7.06 11.13
CA LEU A 108 14.87 7.82 11.24
C LEU A 108 14.69 9.35 11.28
N ASP A 109 13.50 9.83 10.96
CA ASP A 109 13.11 11.24 10.90
C ASP A 109 12.35 11.68 12.17
#